data_AF-A0AAE9DE82-F1
#
_entry.id   AF-A0AAE9DE82-F1
#
_cell.length_a   1.000
_cell.length_b   1.000
_cell.length_c   1.000
_cell.angle_alpha   90.00
_cell.angle_beta   90.00
_cell.angle_gamma   90.00
#
_symmetry.space_group_name_H-M   'P 1'
#
loop_
_entity.id
_entity.type
_entity.pdbx_description
1 polymer ?
#
loop_
_entity_poly.entity_id
_entity_poly.type
_entity_poly.pdbx_seq_one_letter_code
_entity_poly.pdbx_strand_id
1 'polypeptide(L)'
;MEEVNQPWHHQITQDLRDHLIRKIIIAIFPEADDFPDDVDQQQNIYEDAREIERQTYNLATSREHYYHLLAERIYSITREIERNGRR
;
A
#
# COMPACT_ATOMS: atom_id res chain seq x y z
N MET A 1 12.80 12.31 -9.49
CA MET A 1 11.40 12.48 -9.91
C MET A 1 10.81 13.52 -8.97
N GLU A 2 10.34 14.63 -9.51
CA GLU A 2 9.87 15.77 -8.72
C GLU A 2 8.54 15.41 -8.06
N GLU A 3 8.44 15.56 -6.75
CA GLU A 3 7.20 15.30 -6.02
C GLU A 3 6.17 16.35 -6.46
N VAL A 4 5.17 15.93 -7.24
CA VAL A 4 4.17 16.85 -7.78
C VAL A 4 3.32 17.35 -6.62
N ASN A 5 3.54 18.58 -6.16
CA ASN A 5 2.81 19.13 -5.02
C ASN A 5 1.36 19.44 -5.42
N GLN A 6 0.48 18.47 -5.24
CA GLN A 6 -0.93 18.60 -5.58
C GLN A 6 -1.71 19.24 -4.43
N PRO A 7 -2.76 20.03 -4.71
CA PRO A 7 -3.55 20.71 -3.68
C PRO A 7 -4.21 19.73 -2.69
N TRP A 8 -4.49 18.50 -3.11
CA TRP A 8 -5.09 17.47 -2.25
C TRP A 8 -4.10 16.84 -1.26
N HIS A 9 -2.78 17.00 -1.46
CA HIS A 9 -1.74 16.47 -0.56
C HIS A 9 -1.91 16.98 0.88
N HIS A 10 -2.27 18.25 1.04
CA HIS A 10 -2.51 18.87 2.36
C HIS A 10 -3.72 18.28 3.10
N GLN A 11 -4.60 17.55 2.40
CA GLN A 11 -5.77 16.90 3.00
C GLN A 11 -5.45 15.49 3.50
N ILE A 12 -4.29 14.94 3.16
CA ILE A 12 -3.87 13.59 3.52
C ILE A 12 -2.87 13.67 4.66
N THR A 13 -3.26 13.13 5.81
CA THR A 13 -2.39 13.06 6.98
C THR A 13 -1.41 11.89 6.86
N GLN A 14 -0.27 12.01 7.54
CA GLN A 14 0.71 10.91 7.60
C GLN A 14 0.12 9.64 8.23
N ASP A 15 -0.76 9.79 9.22
CA ASP A 15 -1.47 8.69 9.88
C ASP A 15 -2.36 7.90 8.91
N LEU A 16 -3.07 8.61 8.03
CA LEU A 16 -3.87 7.98 6.99
C LEU A 16 -3.00 7.19 6.01
N ARG A 17 -1.85 7.75 5.59
CA ARG A 17 -0.90 7.05 4.72
C ARG A 17 -0.36 5.79 5.39
N ASP A 18 -0.01 5.88 6.67
CA ASP A 18 0.42 4.73 7.47
C ASP A 18 -0.66 3.64 7.55
N HIS A 19 -1.92 4.04 7.77
CA HIS A 19 -3.05 3.11 7.74
C HIS A 19 -3.22 2.41 6.39
N LEU A 20 -3.01 3.13 5.29
CA LEU A 20 -3.09 2.57 3.94
C LEU A 20 -1.94 1.62 3.65
N ILE A 21 -0.72 1.94 4.09
CA ILE A 21 0.45 1.06 4.00
C ILE A 21 0.16 -0.26 4.73
N ARG A 22 -0.38 -0.21 5.95
CA ARG A 22 -0.78 -1.43 6.68
C ARG A 22 -1.82 -2.25 5.92
N LYS A 23 -2.78 -1.61 5.25
CA LYS A 23 -3.76 -2.32 4.41
C LYS A 23 -3.12 -3.04 3.22
N ILE A 24 -2.10 -2.45 2.60
CA ILE A 24 -1.32 -3.11 1.54
C ILE A 24 -0.62 -4.33 2.11
N ILE A 25 0.01 -4.22 3.29
CA ILE A 25 0.69 -5.35 3.94
C ILE A 25 -0.30 -6.49 4.23
N ILE A 26 -1.47 -6.20 4.80
CA ILE A 26 -2.52 -7.21 5.05
C ILE A 26 -3.03 -7.85 3.74
N ALA A 27 -3.02 -7.11 2.64
CA ALA A 27 -3.41 -7.65 1.33
C ALA A 27 -2.40 -8.68 0.80
N ILE A 28 -1.12 -8.50 1.12
CA ILE A 28 -0.01 -9.40 0.76
C ILE A 28 0.05 -10.59 1.73
N PHE A 29 -0.06 -10.30 3.03
CA PHE A 29 -0.03 -11.26 4.14
C PHE A 29 -1.41 -11.31 4.82
N PRO A 30 -2.39 -12.00 4.22
CA PRO A 30 -3.74 -12.10 4.79
C PRO A 30 -3.77 -12.89 6.10
N GLU A 31 -2.81 -13.81 6.28
CA GLU A 31 -2.63 -14.59 7.51
C GLU A 31 -1.41 -14.06 8.26
N ALA A 32 -1.56 -13.86 9.58
CA ALA A 32 -0.49 -13.34 10.42
C ALA A 32 0.72 -14.30 10.52
N ASP A 33 0.50 -15.60 10.29
CA ASP A 33 1.53 -16.64 10.31
C ASP A 33 2.50 -16.55 9.11
N ASP A 34 2.03 -15.96 8.00
CA ASP A 34 2.83 -15.74 6.79
C ASP A 34 3.68 -14.45 6.91
N PHE A 35 3.40 -13.61 7.92
CA PHE A 35 4.19 -12.41 8.18
C PHE A 35 5.48 -12.78 8.93
N PRO A 36 6.66 -12.37 8.44
CA PRO A 36 7.92 -12.81 9.01
C PRO A 36 8.12 -12.27 10.44
N ASP A 37 8.71 -13.08 11.32
CA ASP A 37 9.11 -12.66 12.67
C ASP A 37 10.37 -11.78 12.68
N ASP A 38 11.18 -11.86 11.63
CA ASP A 38 12.45 -11.14 11.53
C ASP A 38 12.24 -9.65 11.31
N VAL A 39 12.82 -8.82 12.18
CA VAL A 39 12.62 -7.36 12.19
C VAL A 39 13.17 -6.69 10.92
N ASP A 40 14.30 -7.17 10.38
CA ASP A 40 14.87 -6.64 9.16
C ASP A 40 13.96 -6.96 7.95
N GLN A 41 13.41 -8.17 7.91
CA GLN A 41 12.45 -8.56 6.88
C GLN A 41 11.12 -7.80 6.98
N GLN A 42 10.60 -7.60 8.19
CA GLN A 42 9.42 -6.77 8.44
C GLN A 42 9.63 -5.33 7.98
N GLN A 43 10.82 -4.78 8.24
CA GLN A 43 11.18 -3.44 7.78
C GLN A 43 11.19 -3.36 6.26
N ASN A 44 11.81 -4.33 5.58
CA ASN A 44 11.84 -4.36 4.13
C ASN A 44 10.42 -4.43 3.51
N ILE A 45 9.53 -5.26 4.06
CA ILE A 45 8.12 -5.32 3.62
C ILE A 45 7.41 -3.98 3.81
N TYR A 46 7.65 -3.32 4.94
CA TYR A 46 7.06 -2.02 5.21
C TYR A 46 7.59 -0.95 4.23
N GLU A 47 8.87 -1.00 3.88
CA GLU A 47 9.47 -0.13 2.85
C GLU A 47 8.89 -0.39 1.47
N ASP A 48 8.73 -1.66 1.07
CA ASP A 48 8.10 -2.05 -0.19
C ASP A 48 6.64 -1.53 -0.27
N ALA A 49 5.85 -1.75 0.78
CA ALA A 49 4.46 -1.27 0.84
C ALA A 49 4.37 0.27 0.82
N ARG A 50 5.33 0.94 1.48
CA ARG A 50 5.45 2.40 1.46
C ARG A 50 5.82 2.92 0.07
N GLU A 51 6.65 2.20 -0.68
CA GLU A 51 6.98 2.57 -2.06
C GLU A 51 5.75 2.45 -2.98
N ILE A 52 4.96 1.38 -2.85
CA ILE A 52 3.70 1.21 -3.60
C ILE A 52 2.74 2.37 -3.31
N GLU A 53 2.57 2.72 -2.03
CA GLU A 53 1.74 3.84 -1.62
C GLU A 53 2.27 5.16 -2.18
N ARG A 54 3.59 5.40 -2.12
CA ARG A 54 4.22 6.61 -2.64
C ARG A 54 4.08 6.73 -4.15
N GLN A 55 4.25 5.64 -4.89
CA GLN A 55 4.01 5.62 -6.33
C GLN A 55 2.56 5.99 -6.64
N THR A 56 1.61 5.40 -5.91
CA THR A 56 0.18 5.70 -6.08
C THR A 56 -0.13 7.16 -5.74
N TYR A 57 0.48 7.68 -4.67
CA TYR A 57 0.37 9.07 -4.24
C TYR A 57 0.85 10.04 -5.32
N ASN A 58 2.00 9.75 -5.94
CA ASN A 58 2.56 10.58 -7.02
C ASN A 58 1.79 10.48 -8.34
N LEU A 59 1.21 9.31 -8.64
CA LEU A 59 0.41 9.09 -9.86
C LEU A 59 -1.00 9.71 -9.75
N ALA A 60 -1.52 9.84 -8.55
CA ALA A 60 -2.87 10.34 -8.34
C ALA A 60 -2.97 11.85 -8.61
N THR A 61 -4.02 12.22 -9.35
CA THR A 61 -4.32 13.62 -9.68
C THR A 61 -5.26 14.27 -8.66
N SER A 62 -5.98 13.46 -7.88
CA SER A 62 -6.97 13.89 -6.89
C SER A 62 -7.01 12.92 -5.71
N ARG A 63 -7.52 13.37 -4.57
CA ARG A 63 -7.76 12.53 -3.38
C ARG A 63 -8.59 11.27 -3.70
N GLU A 64 -9.68 11.43 -4.43
CA GLU A 64 -10.55 10.31 -4.82
C GLU A 64 -9.82 9.33 -5.73
N HIS A 65 -9.02 9.86 -6.66
CA HIS A 65 -8.21 9.04 -7.57
C HIS A 65 -7.14 8.25 -6.80
N TYR A 66 -6.50 8.86 -5.80
CA TYR A 66 -5.55 8.19 -4.91
C TYR A 66 -6.18 7.01 -4.17
N TYR A 67 -7.34 7.20 -3.55
CA TYR A 67 -8.05 6.10 -2.89
C TYR A 67 -8.50 5.01 -3.85
N HIS A 68 -8.97 5.40 -5.04
CA HIS A 68 -9.40 4.44 -6.05
C HIS A 68 -8.24 3.57 -6.53
N LEU A 69 -7.09 4.17 -6.86
CA LEU A 69 -5.89 3.45 -7.30
C LEU A 69 -5.35 2.52 -6.19
N LEU A 70 -5.36 2.98 -4.94
CA LEU A 70 -4.95 2.15 -3.80
C LEU A 70 -5.89 0.97 -3.60
N ALA A 71 -7.20 1.19 -3.64
CA ALA A 71 -8.19 0.12 -3.53
C ALA A 71 -8.04 -0.90 -4.66
N GLU A 72 -7.80 -0.44 -5.89
CA GLU A 72 -7.53 -1.31 -7.04
C GLU A 72 -6.25 -2.12 -6.85
N ARG A 73 -5.17 -1.50 -6.36
CA ARG A 73 -3.90 -2.19 -6.06
C ARG A 73 -4.06 -3.25 -4.99
N ILE A 74 -4.65 -2.88 -3.85
CA ILE A 74 -4.95 -3.81 -2.75
C ILE A 74 -5.80 -4.98 -3.26
N TYR A 75 -6.86 -4.70 -4.01
CA TYR A 75 -7.74 -5.74 -4.55
C TYR A 75 -7.00 -6.67 -5.53
N SER A 76 -6.16 -6.12 -6.41
CA SER A 76 -5.36 -6.91 -7.35
C SER A 76 -4.39 -7.83 -6.62
N ILE A 77 -3.71 -7.33 -5.59
CA ILE A 77 -2.77 -8.11 -4.77
C ILE A 77 -3.53 -9.24 -4.06
N THR A 78 -4.60 -8.92 -3.34
CA THR A 78 -5.39 -9.93 -2.62
C THR A 78 -5.92 -11.00 -3.57
N ARG A 79 -6.45 -10.61 -4.74
CA ARG A 79 -6.90 -11.57 -5.76
C ARG A 79 -5.79 -12.46 -6.29
N GLU A 80 -4.58 -11.92 -6.45
CA GLU A 80 -3.41 -12.68 -6.90
C GLU A 80 -2.99 -13.69 -5.84
N ILE A 81 -2.92 -13.29 -4.57
CA ILE A 81 -2.63 -14.17 -3.43
C ILE A 81 -3.72 -15.24 -3.25
N GLU A 82 -5.00 -14.88 -3.28
CA GLU A 82 -6.11 -15.85 -3.22
C GLU A 82 -6.08 -16.87 -4.36
N ARG A 83 -5.63 -16.44 -5.55
CA ARG A 83 -5.49 -17.32 -6.71
C ARG A 83 -4.30 -18.25 -6.58
N ASN A 84 -3.20 -17.80 -5.97
CA ASN A 84 -1.98 -18.59 -5.80
C ASN A 84 -2.04 -19.50 -4.56
N GLY A 85 -2.69 -19.08 -3.47
CA GLY A 85 -2.84 -19.82 -2.21
C GLY A 85 -3.88 -20.95 -2.25
N ARG A 86 -4.60 -21.12 -3.37
CA ARG A 86 -5.51 -22.27 -3.61
C ARG A 86 -4.82 -23.45 -4.33
N ARG A 87 -3.52 -23.65 -4.15
CA ARG A 87 -2.79 -24.81 -4.68
C ARG A 87 -2.26 -25.71 -3.58
#